data_AF-A0A497EAS5-F1
#
_entry.id   AF-A0A497EAS5-F1
#
_cell.length_a   1.000
_cell.length_b   1.000
_cell.length_c   1.000
_cell.angle_alpha   90.00
_cell.angle_beta   90.00
_cell.angle_gamma   90.00
#
_symmetry.space_group_name_H-M   'P 1'
#
loop_
_entity.id
_entity.type
_entity.pdbx_description
1 polymer ?
#
loop_
_entity_poly.entity_id
_entity_poly.type
_entity_poly.pdbx_seq_one_letter_code
_entity_poly.pdbx_strand_id
1 'polypeptide(L)'
;MDLVHRTFRRHGIWHALTYGTLLGAVRDGQLIPWDDDIDLMVRPSDIDRILRLNNILANESIVFHSITHAPTMLAVNPGAVCGFSPCQLAISFAGRKIGDLYAFNLFSDGILRRFDPKTNAYWCPHSSFPHYFVEETTIVSVGGNEYPAPRRPDRFLSGVYGNDWREPYRAVRQGGDAQEGRTAHGDRYEPKLAEEIQWCIDQGWDRTRYRNELRWPRTIAGAGPVGPSERTADSSQALWWRTTDELIEHF
;
A
#
# COMPACT_ATOMS: atom_id res chain seq x y z
N MET A 1 -1.82 -17.30 4.08
CA MET A 1 -0.54 -16.64 3.76
C MET A 1 0.47 -17.60 3.12
N ASP A 2 0.84 -18.70 3.80
CA ASP A 2 1.83 -19.68 3.31
C ASP A 2 1.65 -20.18 1.87
N LEU A 3 0.41 -20.50 1.49
CA LEU A 3 0.10 -20.97 0.13
C LEU A 3 0.48 -19.93 -0.93
N VAL A 4 0.07 -18.67 -0.72
CA VAL A 4 0.39 -17.53 -1.58
C VAL A 4 1.91 -17.38 -1.69
N HIS A 5 2.60 -17.36 -0.56
CA HIS A 5 4.06 -17.20 -0.49
C HIS A 5 4.80 -18.27 -1.30
N ARG A 6 4.48 -19.55 -1.08
CA ARG A 6 5.12 -20.66 -1.81
C ARG A 6 4.83 -20.60 -3.31
N THR A 7 3.59 -20.28 -3.69
CA THR A 7 3.20 -20.13 -5.09
C THR A 7 3.98 -19.00 -5.74
N PHE A 8 4.04 -17.82 -5.12
CA PHE A 8 4.79 -16.69 -5.67
C PHE A 8 6.28 -16.97 -5.79
N ARG A 9 6.89 -17.62 -4.78
CA ARG A 9 8.30 -18.06 -4.88
C ARG A 9 8.53 -19.02 -6.04
N ARG A 10 7.66 -20.02 -6.22
CA ARG A 10 7.77 -21.00 -7.32
C ARG A 10 7.70 -20.35 -8.70
N HIS A 11 6.92 -19.27 -8.83
CA HIS A 11 6.71 -18.57 -10.09
C HIS A 11 7.58 -17.33 -10.26
N GLY A 12 8.52 -17.06 -9.34
CA GLY A 12 9.40 -15.88 -9.40
C GLY A 12 8.63 -14.57 -9.39
N ILE A 13 7.60 -14.48 -8.54
CA ILE A 13 6.82 -13.26 -8.31
C ILE A 13 7.35 -12.61 -7.04
N TRP A 14 7.86 -11.38 -7.20
CA TRP A 14 8.34 -10.60 -6.07
C TRP A 14 7.16 -10.22 -5.18
N HIS A 15 7.33 -10.38 -3.88
CA HIS A 15 6.35 -9.95 -2.89
C HIS A 15 7.00 -9.70 -1.54
N ALA A 16 6.37 -8.87 -0.72
CA ALA A 16 6.78 -8.57 0.65
C ALA A 16 5.55 -8.27 1.52
N LEU A 17 5.61 -8.58 2.82
CA LEU A 17 4.55 -8.22 3.77
C LEU A 17 4.40 -6.70 3.85
N THR A 18 3.17 -6.22 4.04
CA THR A 18 2.89 -4.80 4.31
C THR A 18 1.71 -4.66 5.29
N TYR A 19 1.38 -3.43 5.66
CA TYR A 19 0.22 -3.06 6.48
C TYR A 19 0.01 -3.97 7.72
N GLY A 20 -1.23 -4.40 8.00
CA GLY A 20 -1.59 -5.11 9.23
C GLY A 20 -0.85 -6.44 9.37
N THR A 21 -0.58 -7.10 8.25
CA THR A 21 0.20 -8.33 8.20
C THR A 21 1.66 -8.11 8.61
N LEU A 22 2.32 -7.07 8.09
CA LEU A 22 3.68 -6.71 8.51
C LEU A 22 3.71 -6.22 9.97
N LEU A 23 2.71 -5.44 10.38
CA LEU A 23 2.59 -4.93 11.74
C LEU A 23 2.57 -6.08 12.76
N GLY A 24 1.69 -7.07 12.56
CA GLY A 24 1.64 -8.25 13.42
C GLY A 24 2.97 -9.03 13.39
N ALA A 25 3.55 -9.23 12.21
CA ALA A 25 4.82 -9.94 12.05
C ALA A 25 5.96 -9.33 12.88
N VAL A 26 6.09 -8.00 12.83
CA VAL A 26 7.21 -7.30 13.49
C VAL A 26 6.92 -7.06 14.97
N ARG A 27 5.68 -6.72 15.34
CA ARG A 27 5.30 -6.41 16.72
C ARG A 27 5.21 -7.66 17.58
N ASP A 28 4.50 -8.66 17.08
CA ASP A 28 4.02 -9.80 17.87
C ASP A 28 4.57 -11.15 17.36
N GLY A 29 5.24 -11.19 16.19
CA GLY A 29 5.68 -12.43 15.55
C GLY A 29 4.53 -13.31 15.05
N GLN A 30 3.32 -12.76 14.96
CA GLN A 30 2.05 -13.44 14.67
C GLN A 30 1.13 -12.53 13.87
N LEU A 31 0.07 -13.06 13.28
CA LEU A 31 -0.98 -12.21 12.71
C LEU A 31 -1.76 -11.50 13.83
N ILE A 32 -2.31 -10.32 13.52
CA ILE A 32 -3.11 -9.55 14.48
C ILE A 32 -4.40 -10.35 14.79
N PRO A 33 -4.74 -10.63 16.06
CA PRO A 33 -5.83 -11.57 16.40
C PRO A 33 -7.23 -11.19 15.91
N TRP A 34 -7.45 -9.90 15.64
CA TRP A 34 -8.73 -9.36 15.18
C TRP A 34 -8.69 -8.92 13.71
N ASP A 35 -7.62 -9.27 12.99
CA ASP A 35 -7.45 -8.98 11.58
C ASP A 35 -7.45 -10.30 10.79
N ASP A 36 -8.37 -10.42 9.85
CA ASP A 36 -8.52 -11.61 9.01
C ASP A 36 -7.98 -11.40 7.59
N ASP A 37 -7.43 -10.21 7.32
CA ASP A 37 -6.84 -9.81 6.05
C ASP A 37 -5.33 -10.14 5.97
N ILE A 38 -4.85 -10.40 4.76
CA ILE A 38 -3.45 -10.63 4.43
C ILE A 38 -3.03 -9.59 3.40
N ASP A 39 -2.08 -8.75 3.77
CA ASP A 39 -1.60 -7.66 2.94
C ASP A 39 -0.18 -7.95 2.42
N LEU A 40 -0.04 -8.06 1.10
CA LEU A 40 1.26 -8.19 0.45
C LEU A 40 1.47 -7.08 -0.58
N MET A 41 2.71 -6.61 -0.72
CA MET A 41 3.13 -5.86 -1.90
C MET A 41 3.52 -6.81 -3.02
N VAL A 42 3.26 -6.40 -4.26
CA VAL A 42 3.72 -7.05 -5.49
C VAL A 42 4.17 -5.99 -6.49
N ARG A 43 4.87 -6.40 -7.57
CA ARG A 43 5.23 -5.47 -8.65
C ARG A 43 4.04 -5.24 -9.59
N PRO A 44 3.79 -4.02 -10.07
CA PRO A 44 2.77 -3.76 -11.10
C PRO A 44 2.94 -4.62 -12.35
N SER A 45 4.19 -4.89 -12.76
CA SER A 45 4.52 -5.76 -13.89
C SER A 45 4.09 -7.22 -13.72
N ASP A 46 3.86 -7.67 -12.48
CA ASP A 46 3.48 -9.05 -12.18
C ASP A 46 1.95 -9.24 -12.11
N ILE A 47 1.14 -8.17 -12.17
CA ILE A 47 -0.34 -8.27 -12.08
C ILE A 47 -0.90 -9.29 -13.08
N ASP A 48 -0.56 -9.16 -14.37
CA ASP A 48 -1.08 -10.08 -15.39
C ASP A 48 -0.56 -11.51 -15.21
N ARG A 49 0.66 -11.67 -14.67
CA ARG A 49 1.23 -13.00 -14.35
C ARG A 49 0.47 -13.64 -13.19
N ILE A 50 0.17 -12.87 -12.14
CA ILE A 50 -0.60 -13.31 -10.98
C ILE A 50 -2.00 -13.74 -11.40
N LEU A 51 -2.70 -12.94 -12.21
CA LEU A 51 -4.04 -13.29 -12.71
C LEU A 51 -4.03 -14.57 -13.55
N ARG A 52 -2.98 -14.80 -14.36
CA ARG A 52 -2.82 -16.05 -15.11
C ARG A 52 -2.56 -17.27 -14.21
N LEU A 53 -2.09 -17.09 -12.97
CA LEU A 53 -1.95 -18.21 -12.04
C LEU A 53 -3.28 -18.86 -11.69
N ASN A 54 -4.41 -18.13 -11.79
CA ASN A 54 -5.74 -18.72 -11.55
C ASN A 54 -6.00 -19.95 -12.44
N ASN A 55 -5.44 -19.98 -13.66
CA ASN A 55 -5.59 -21.13 -14.57
C ASN A 55 -4.76 -22.34 -14.11
N ILE A 56 -3.63 -22.10 -13.44
CA ILE A 56 -2.73 -23.13 -12.92
C ILE A 56 -3.23 -23.66 -11.57
N LEU A 57 -3.77 -22.76 -10.76
CA LEU A 57 -4.29 -23.02 -9.42
C LEU A 57 -5.78 -23.40 -9.44
N ALA A 58 -6.35 -23.75 -10.59
CA ALA A 58 -7.78 -24.01 -10.75
C ALA A 58 -8.32 -25.12 -9.82
N ASN A 59 -7.45 -26.05 -9.41
CA ASN A 59 -7.77 -27.11 -8.44
C ASN A 59 -7.45 -26.74 -6.98
N GLU A 60 -6.86 -25.56 -6.75
CA GLU A 60 -6.64 -25.01 -5.43
C GLU A 60 -7.79 -24.06 -5.07
N SER A 61 -8.02 -23.84 -3.77
CA SER A 61 -9.09 -22.94 -3.33
C SER A 61 -8.74 -21.46 -3.42
N ILE A 62 -7.57 -21.10 -3.98
CA ILE A 62 -7.08 -19.72 -4.04
C ILE A 62 -7.36 -19.07 -5.41
N VAL A 63 -7.85 -17.84 -5.40
CA VAL A 63 -8.14 -17.06 -6.62
C VAL A 63 -7.70 -15.60 -6.43
N PHE A 64 -7.11 -15.02 -7.46
CA PHE A 64 -6.75 -13.59 -7.52
C PHE A 64 -7.73 -12.82 -8.41
N HIS A 65 -8.22 -11.68 -7.93
CA HIS A 65 -9.23 -10.89 -8.63
C HIS A 65 -8.73 -9.48 -8.92
N SER A 66 -8.89 -9.02 -10.16
CA SER A 66 -8.72 -7.61 -10.50
C SER A 66 -9.77 -6.76 -9.80
N ILE A 67 -9.35 -5.59 -9.31
CA ILE A 67 -10.24 -4.61 -8.70
C ILE A 67 -10.28 -3.36 -9.60
N THR A 68 -11.48 -2.83 -9.78
CA THR A 68 -11.72 -1.51 -10.37
C THR A 68 -12.60 -0.72 -9.41
N HIS A 69 -12.29 0.55 -9.22
CA HIS A 69 -13.11 1.47 -8.42
C HIS A 69 -13.91 2.41 -9.31
N ALA A 70 -15.10 2.75 -8.81
CA ALA A 70 -15.92 3.79 -9.41
C ALA A 70 -15.26 5.16 -9.17
N PRO A 71 -15.43 6.12 -10.11
CA PRO A 71 -14.83 7.45 -9.97
C PRO A 71 -15.27 8.19 -8.72
N THR A 72 -16.48 7.91 -8.21
CA THR A 72 -17.03 8.50 -6.97
C THR A 72 -16.20 8.20 -5.72
N MET A 73 -15.25 7.25 -5.80
CA MET A 73 -14.29 6.98 -4.74
C MET A 73 -13.17 8.02 -4.68
N LEU A 74 -12.97 8.82 -5.73
CA LEU A 74 -11.99 9.90 -5.76
C LEU A 74 -12.55 11.14 -5.05
N ALA A 75 -11.78 11.69 -4.12
CA ALA A 75 -12.09 12.94 -3.42
C ALA A 75 -11.90 14.18 -4.32
N VAL A 76 -10.97 14.10 -5.28
CA VAL A 76 -10.59 15.18 -6.18
C VAL A 76 -10.90 14.78 -7.61
N ASN A 77 -11.69 15.61 -8.28
CA ASN A 77 -12.04 15.51 -9.70
C ASN A 77 -12.56 14.11 -10.14
N PRO A 78 -13.57 13.53 -9.46
CA PRO A 78 -14.12 12.22 -9.82
C PRO A 78 -14.72 12.21 -11.24
N GLY A 79 -15.13 13.35 -11.80
CA GLY A 79 -15.69 13.44 -13.16
C GLY A 79 -14.67 13.27 -14.29
N ALA A 80 -13.36 13.29 -14.00
CA ALA A 80 -12.32 13.19 -15.03
C ALA A 80 -12.00 11.76 -15.49
N VAL A 81 -12.49 10.74 -14.79
CA VAL A 81 -12.29 9.33 -15.14
C VAL A 81 -13.62 8.58 -15.12
N CYS A 82 -13.75 7.53 -15.93
CA CYS A 82 -14.95 6.66 -15.94
C CYS A 82 -14.87 5.49 -14.94
N GLY A 83 -13.66 5.21 -14.45
CA GLY A 83 -13.30 4.20 -13.46
C GLY A 83 -11.77 4.10 -13.44
N PHE A 84 -11.19 3.50 -12.40
CA PHE A 84 -9.74 3.40 -12.30
C PHE A 84 -9.31 2.15 -11.52
N SER A 85 -8.08 1.70 -11.75
CA SER A 85 -7.48 0.66 -10.91
C SER A 85 -6.96 1.30 -9.61
N PRO A 86 -7.32 0.77 -8.43
CA PRO A 86 -6.68 1.20 -7.19
C PRO A 86 -5.27 0.61 -7.03
N CYS A 87 -4.68 0.03 -8.07
CA CYS A 87 -3.38 -0.63 -8.04
C CYS A 87 -3.34 -1.77 -7.01
N GLN A 88 -4.36 -2.63 -7.06
CA GLN A 88 -4.57 -3.71 -6.11
C GLN A 88 -5.27 -4.91 -6.77
N LEU A 89 -4.97 -6.12 -6.29
CA LEU A 89 -5.74 -7.33 -6.52
C LEU A 89 -6.30 -7.85 -5.19
N ALA A 90 -7.49 -8.45 -5.21
CA ALA A 90 -8.01 -9.19 -4.06
C ALA A 90 -7.59 -10.65 -4.14
N ILE A 91 -7.34 -11.25 -2.97
CA ILE A 91 -7.08 -12.67 -2.78
C ILE A 91 -8.33 -13.29 -2.15
N SER A 92 -8.86 -14.33 -2.77
CA SER A 92 -9.91 -15.15 -2.20
C SER A 92 -9.41 -16.55 -1.92
N PHE A 93 -9.86 -17.15 -0.82
CA PHE A 93 -9.66 -18.55 -0.50
C PHE A 93 -11.00 -19.21 -0.18
N ALA A 94 -11.31 -20.31 -0.85
CA ALA A 94 -12.58 -21.03 -0.74
C ALA A 94 -13.80 -20.10 -0.90
N GLY A 95 -13.72 -19.14 -1.84
CA GLY A 95 -14.79 -18.19 -2.15
C GLY A 95 -14.91 -17.00 -1.18
N ARG A 96 -14.06 -16.90 -0.16
CA ARG A 96 -14.03 -15.76 0.78
C ARG A 96 -12.81 -14.89 0.51
N LYS A 97 -12.97 -13.56 0.50
CA LYS A 97 -11.82 -12.65 0.49
C LYS A 97 -10.99 -12.91 1.75
N ILE A 98 -9.69 -13.12 1.57
CA ILE A 98 -8.70 -13.32 2.65
C ILE A 98 -7.54 -12.34 2.57
N GLY A 99 -7.48 -11.53 1.51
CA GLY A 99 -6.74 -10.29 1.59
C GLY A 99 -6.43 -9.60 0.28
N ASP A 100 -5.33 -8.85 0.27
CA ASP A 100 -5.01 -7.88 -0.76
C ASP A 100 -3.54 -7.91 -1.21
N LEU A 101 -3.35 -7.71 -2.51
CA LEU A 101 -2.05 -7.51 -3.14
C LEU A 101 -1.95 -6.07 -3.64
N TYR A 102 -1.03 -5.27 -3.09
CA TYR A 102 -0.82 -3.88 -3.47
C TYR A 102 0.33 -3.73 -4.46
N ALA A 103 0.05 -3.04 -5.56
CA ALA A 103 0.99 -2.89 -6.67
C ALA A 103 1.38 -1.42 -6.87
N PHE A 104 2.39 -0.96 -6.15
CA PHE A 104 2.82 0.43 -6.25
C PHE A 104 3.68 0.67 -7.49
N ASN A 105 3.36 1.72 -8.25
CA ASN A 105 4.14 2.15 -9.41
C ASN A 105 5.32 3.01 -8.96
N LEU A 106 6.50 2.72 -9.49
CA LEU A 106 7.73 3.47 -9.24
C LEU A 106 7.83 4.66 -10.17
N PHE A 107 8.22 5.81 -9.61
CA PHE A 107 8.39 7.06 -10.33
C PHE A 107 9.84 7.55 -10.34
N SER A 108 10.08 8.53 -11.22
CA SER A 108 11.41 9.08 -11.51
C SER A 108 12.07 9.78 -10.35
N ASP A 109 11.29 10.13 -9.33
CA ASP A 109 11.73 10.71 -8.07
C ASP A 109 12.02 9.65 -6.98
N GLY A 110 11.90 8.36 -7.32
CA GLY A 110 12.14 7.23 -6.43
C GLY A 110 10.97 6.88 -5.51
N ILE A 111 9.81 7.50 -5.68
CA ILE A 111 8.65 7.26 -4.81
C ILE A 111 7.70 6.25 -5.46
N LEU A 112 7.21 5.33 -4.62
CA LEU A 112 6.21 4.34 -4.95
C LEU A 112 4.82 4.90 -4.66
N ARG A 113 3.91 4.82 -5.65
CA ARG A 113 2.57 5.41 -5.59
C ARG A 113 1.52 4.42 -6.08
N ARG A 114 0.32 4.43 -5.50
CA ARG A 114 -0.86 3.73 -6.06
C ARG A 114 -1.49 4.58 -7.16
N PHE A 115 -0.75 4.72 -8.25
CA PHE A 115 -1.13 5.53 -9.41
C PHE A 115 -1.56 4.64 -10.58
N ASP A 116 -2.74 4.85 -11.15
CA ASP A 116 -3.20 4.16 -12.35
C ASP A 116 -2.68 4.87 -13.61
N PRO A 117 -1.67 4.33 -14.32
CA PRO A 117 -1.09 4.98 -15.49
C PRO A 117 -2.06 5.04 -16.68
N LYS A 118 -3.14 4.24 -16.70
CA LYS A 118 -4.11 4.25 -17.80
C LYS A 118 -5.05 5.43 -17.72
N THR A 119 -5.41 5.83 -16.51
CA THR A 119 -6.43 6.87 -16.25
C THR A 119 -5.84 8.13 -15.63
N ASN A 120 -4.57 8.09 -15.21
CA ASN A 120 -3.89 9.10 -14.40
C ASN A 120 -4.59 9.37 -13.05
N ALA A 121 -5.29 8.38 -12.50
CA ALA A 121 -5.86 8.47 -11.16
C ALA A 121 -4.79 8.16 -10.11
N TYR A 122 -4.65 9.02 -9.09
CA TYR A 122 -3.75 8.80 -7.96
C TYR A 122 -4.56 8.36 -6.74
N TRP A 123 -4.57 7.05 -6.49
CA TRP A 123 -5.26 6.46 -5.36
C TRP A 123 -4.38 6.46 -4.11
N CYS A 124 -4.96 6.80 -2.97
CA CYS A 124 -4.32 6.86 -1.66
C CYS A 124 -2.89 7.46 -1.64
N PRO A 125 -2.66 8.72 -2.08
CA PRO A 125 -1.35 9.37 -2.03
C PRO A 125 -0.67 9.36 -0.66
N HIS A 126 -1.40 9.36 0.45
CA HIS A 126 -0.83 9.19 1.81
C HIS A 126 -0.12 7.83 1.97
N SER A 127 -0.52 6.80 1.22
CA SER A 127 0.17 5.50 1.21
C SER A 127 1.44 5.48 0.38
N SER A 128 1.86 6.59 -0.23
CA SER A 128 3.11 6.64 -0.99
C SER A 128 4.33 6.62 -0.08
N PHE A 129 5.40 5.98 -0.53
CA PHE A 129 6.61 5.78 0.26
C PHE A 129 7.88 5.66 -0.61
N PRO A 130 9.08 5.89 -0.04
CA PRO A 130 10.35 5.68 -0.73
C PRO A 130 10.58 4.25 -1.23
N HIS A 131 10.97 4.08 -2.50
CA HIS A 131 11.40 2.79 -3.03
C HIS A 131 12.56 2.17 -2.25
N TYR A 132 13.36 3.00 -1.56
CA TYR A 132 14.39 2.56 -0.61
C TYR A 132 13.93 1.38 0.26
N PHE A 133 12.71 1.43 0.80
CA PHE A 133 12.21 0.40 1.71
C PHE A 133 12.01 -0.98 1.08
N VAL A 134 11.87 -1.08 -0.25
CA VAL A 134 11.56 -2.33 -0.94
C VAL A 134 12.52 -2.66 -2.09
N GLU A 135 13.50 -1.80 -2.37
CA GLU A 135 14.61 -2.08 -3.28
C GLU A 135 15.36 -3.33 -2.84
N GLU A 136 15.56 -3.46 -1.53
CA GLU A 136 16.01 -4.66 -0.85
C GLU A 136 14.95 -5.08 0.17
N THR A 137 14.85 -6.38 0.41
CA THR A 137 13.95 -6.95 1.41
C THR A 137 14.74 -7.53 2.58
N THR A 138 14.15 -7.51 3.77
CA THR A 138 14.58 -8.34 4.90
C THR A 138 13.66 -9.56 5.02
N ILE A 139 13.95 -10.45 5.95
CA ILE A 139 13.06 -11.54 6.36
C ILE A 139 12.48 -11.22 7.75
N VAL A 140 11.20 -11.51 7.94
CA VAL A 140 10.50 -11.49 9.24
C VAL A 140 9.78 -12.82 9.45
N SER A 141 9.48 -13.17 10.70
CA SER A 141 8.78 -14.40 11.04
C SER A 141 7.33 -14.15 11.42
N VAL A 142 6.42 -15.02 10.96
CA VAL A 142 5.02 -15.06 11.39
C VAL A 142 4.67 -16.50 11.70
N GLY A 143 4.32 -16.80 12.95
CA GLY A 143 3.97 -18.17 13.33
C GLY A 143 5.09 -19.19 13.10
N GLY A 144 6.35 -18.75 13.12
CA GLY A 144 7.53 -19.57 12.86
C GLY A 144 7.90 -19.72 11.37
N ASN A 145 7.09 -19.22 10.44
CA ASN A 145 7.39 -19.21 9.01
C ASN A 145 8.05 -17.88 8.60
N GLU A 146 8.93 -17.92 7.60
CA GLU A 146 9.73 -16.77 7.15
C GLU A 146 9.14 -16.10 5.90
N TYR A 147 9.07 -14.78 5.91
CA TYR A 147 8.47 -13.99 4.84
C TYR A 147 9.34 -12.76 4.49
N PRO A 148 9.44 -12.40 3.20
CA PRO A 148 10.05 -11.13 2.80
C PRO A 148 9.25 -9.95 3.35
N ALA A 149 9.96 -8.90 3.77
CA ALA A 149 9.40 -7.65 4.26
C ALA A 149 10.25 -6.47 3.77
N PRO A 150 9.72 -5.24 3.82
CA PRO A 150 10.52 -4.04 3.60
C PRO A 150 11.80 -4.05 4.44
N ARG A 151 12.92 -3.60 3.87
CA ARG A 151 14.10 -3.32 4.68
C ARG A 151 13.74 -2.28 5.74
N ARG A 152 14.36 -2.40 6.92
CA ARG A 152 14.09 -1.51 8.07
C ARG A 152 12.58 -1.47 8.41
N PRO A 153 11.96 -2.62 8.69
CA PRO A 153 10.51 -2.72 8.85
C PRO A 153 9.99 -1.85 10.00
N ASP A 154 10.76 -1.65 11.07
CA ASP A 154 10.39 -0.74 12.17
C ASP A 154 10.20 0.71 11.72
N ARG A 155 11.09 1.21 10.83
CA ARG A 155 11.00 2.58 10.31
C ARG A 155 9.85 2.69 9.32
N PHE A 156 9.65 1.66 8.48
CA PHE A 156 8.52 1.61 7.57
C PHE A 156 7.16 1.63 8.34
N LEU A 157 7.02 0.80 9.37
CA LEU A 157 5.83 0.77 10.24
C LEU A 157 5.62 2.08 11.00
N SER A 158 6.71 2.69 11.47
CA SER A 158 6.67 4.02 12.10
C SER A 158 6.10 5.08 11.18
N GLY A 159 6.40 5.02 9.88
CA GLY A 159 5.79 5.88 8.89
C GLY A 159 4.30 5.60 8.70
N VAL A 160 3.91 4.34 8.53
CA VAL A 160 2.51 3.96 8.31
C VAL A 160 1.61 4.26 9.51
N TYR A 161 2.05 3.87 10.71
CA TYR A 161 1.21 3.83 11.92
C TYR A 161 1.62 4.84 13.00
N GLY A 162 2.69 5.61 12.79
CA GLY A 162 3.25 6.54 13.79
C GLY A 162 4.23 5.88 14.73
N ASN A 163 4.95 6.69 15.53
CA ASN A 163 5.99 6.20 16.46
C ASN A 163 5.45 5.26 17.56
N ASP A 164 4.15 5.32 17.82
CA ASP A 164 3.42 4.50 18.80
C ASP A 164 2.92 3.16 18.23
N TRP A 165 3.33 2.75 17.02
CA TRP A 165 2.86 1.51 16.36
C TRP A 165 3.04 0.22 17.17
N ARG A 166 3.97 0.23 18.14
CA ARG A 166 4.20 -0.88 19.07
C ARG A 166 3.08 -1.04 20.10
N GLU A 167 2.28 0.00 20.33
CA GLU A 167 1.11 -0.07 21.19
C GLU A 167 -0.04 -0.72 20.40
N PRO A 168 -0.64 -1.82 20.88
CA PRO A 168 -1.75 -2.46 20.18
C PRO A 168 -2.95 -1.51 20.05
N TYR A 169 -3.33 -1.25 18.81
CA TYR A 169 -4.53 -0.49 18.46
C TYR A 169 -5.41 -1.33 17.55
N ARG A 170 -6.71 -1.37 17.86
CA ARG A 170 -7.73 -2.01 17.02
C ARG A 170 -8.43 -0.93 16.21
N ALA A 171 -8.31 -0.99 14.90
CA ALA A 171 -8.89 0.02 14.03
C ALA A 171 -10.43 -0.10 13.94
N VAL A 172 -11.10 0.98 13.54
CA VAL A 172 -12.57 1.03 13.39
C VAL A 172 -13.09 -0.06 12.44
N ARG A 173 -12.39 -0.31 11.33
CA ARG A 173 -12.73 -1.38 10.37
C ARG A 173 -12.69 -2.78 10.97
N GLN A 174 -11.96 -2.95 12.07
CA GLN A 174 -11.81 -4.20 12.81
C GLN A 174 -12.66 -4.23 14.10
N GLY A 175 -13.62 -3.29 14.22
CA GLY A 175 -14.54 -3.20 15.36
C GLY A 175 -13.93 -2.55 16.61
N GLY A 176 -12.88 -1.73 16.46
CA GLY A 176 -12.35 -0.89 17.54
C GLY A 176 -12.89 0.54 17.50
N ASP A 177 -12.30 1.41 18.32
CA ASP A 177 -12.71 2.80 18.47
C ASP A 177 -11.91 3.74 17.57
N ALA A 178 -12.54 4.84 17.13
CA ALA A 178 -11.84 5.89 16.40
C ALA A 178 -10.78 6.54 17.30
N GLN A 179 -9.62 6.84 16.74
CA GLN A 179 -8.55 7.58 17.41
C GLN A 179 -8.18 8.79 16.57
N GLU A 180 -7.98 9.93 17.23
CA GLU A 180 -7.54 11.16 16.59
C GLU A 180 -6.22 10.93 15.82
N GLY A 181 -6.13 11.50 14.63
CA GLY A 181 -4.95 11.34 13.77
C GLY A 181 -4.83 9.99 13.06
N ARG A 182 -5.81 9.07 13.20
CA ARG A 182 -5.80 7.74 12.55
C ARG A 182 -6.97 7.53 11.60
N THR A 183 -6.70 6.83 10.49
CA THR A 183 -7.70 6.35 9.54
C THR A 183 -8.59 5.27 10.17
N ALA A 184 -9.70 4.93 9.50
CA ALA A 184 -10.51 3.77 9.89
C ALA A 184 -9.75 2.43 9.79
N HIS A 185 -8.58 2.39 9.15
CA HIS A 185 -7.66 1.25 9.06
C HIS A 185 -6.51 1.33 10.06
N GLY A 186 -6.38 2.42 10.82
CA GLY A 186 -5.37 2.61 11.87
C GLY A 186 -4.09 3.33 11.43
N ASP A 187 -3.87 3.51 10.13
CA ASP A 187 -2.78 4.33 9.57
C ASP A 187 -2.88 5.77 10.08
N ARG A 188 -1.76 6.50 10.14
CA ARG A 188 -1.77 7.93 10.48
C ARG A 188 -2.29 8.79 9.32
N TYR A 189 -2.82 9.98 9.62
CA TYR A 189 -3.15 10.98 8.60
C TYR A 189 -1.95 11.87 8.23
N GLU A 190 -1.03 12.07 9.17
CA GLU A 190 0.05 13.03 9.07
C GLU A 190 0.99 12.78 7.87
N PRO A 191 1.29 13.79 7.04
CA PRO A 191 2.23 13.65 5.95
C PRO A 191 3.61 13.21 6.46
N LYS A 192 4.01 12.00 6.08
CA LYS A 192 5.31 11.42 6.45
C LYS A 192 6.36 11.49 5.34
N LEU A 193 5.91 11.67 4.09
CA LEU A 193 6.73 11.35 2.93
C LEU A 193 8.00 12.20 2.86
N ALA A 194 7.93 13.49 3.16
CA ALA A 194 9.09 14.37 3.17
C ALA A 194 10.14 13.94 4.22
N GLU A 195 9.70 13.60 5.44
CA GLU A 195 10.58 13.11 6.51
C GLU A 195 11.19 11.75 6.15
N GLU A 196 10.40 10.83 5.60
CA GLU A 196 10.87 9.52 5.15
C GLU A 196 11.90 9.63 4.03
N ILE A 197 11.67 10.52 3.06
CA ILE A 197 12.62 10.79 1.98
C ILE A 197 13.94 11.29 2.54
N GLN A 198 13.90 12.29 3.43
CA GLN A 198 15.11 12.85 4.03
C GLN A 198 15.86 11.78 4.82
N TRP A 199 15.15 11.01 5.64
CA TRP A 199 15.74 9.91 6.39
C TRP A 199 16.41 8.89 5.47
N CYS A 200 15.78 8.49 4.37
CA CYS A 200 16.37 7.57 3.40
C CYS A 200 17.63 8.15 2.74
N ILE A 201 17.62 9.44 2.37
CA ILE A 201 18.79 10.14 1.83
C ILE A 201 19.94 10.12 2.83
N ASP A 202 19.66 10.36 4.12
CA ASP A 202 20.66 10.30 5.19
C ASP A 202 21.24 8.88 5.38
N GLN A 203 20.51 7.83 4.94
CA GLN A 203 21.02 6.46 4.86
C GLN A 203 21.80 6.16 3.57
N GLY A 204 22.04 7.16 2.71
CA GLY A 204 22.77 7.01 1.45
C GLY A 204 21.90 6.61 0.26
N TRP A 205 20.59 6.86 0.30
CA TRP A 205 19.70 6.52 -0.81
C TRP A 205 19.91 7.45 -2.03
N ASP A 206 20.43 6.90 -3.13
CA ASP A 206 20.59 7.60 -4.40
C ASP A 206 19.33 7.48 -5.28
N ARG A 207 18.55 8.56 -5.32
CA ARG A 207 17.31 8.66 -6.09
C ARG A 207 17.54 8.85 -7.59
N THR A 208 18.74 9.25 -8.03
CA THR A 208 19.03 9.52 -9.45
C THR A 208 19.00 8.26 -10.31
N ARG A 209 19.04 7.09 -9.67
CA ARG A 209 18.94 5.76 -10.28
C ARG A 209 17.57 5.50 -10.92
N TYR A 210 16.52 6.21 -10.48
CA TYR A 210 15.15 6.00 -10.95
C TYR A 210 14.74 6.93 -12.10
N ARG A 211 15.64 7.77 -12.63
CA ARG A 211 15.31 8.77 -13.67
C ARG A 211 14.57 8.25 -14.92
N ASN A 212 14.65 6.95 -15.20
CA ASN A 212 14.01 6.29 -16.34
C ASN A 212 12.65 5.64 -16.00
N GLU A 213 12.22 5.71 -14.74
CA GLU A 213 10.92 5.24 -14.27
C GLU A 213 9.80 6.24 -14.65
N LEU A 214 8.55 6.00 -14.22
CA LEU A 214 7.43 6.87 -14.57
C LEU A 214 7.71 8.32 -14.15
N ARG A 215 7.58 9.26 -15.08
CA ARG A 215 7.88 10.66 -14.81
C ARG A 215 7.04 11.23 -13.66
N TRP A 216 7.70 11.92 -12.73
CA TRP A 216 7.11 12.81 -11.73
C TRP A 216 7.87 14.15 -11.70
N PRO A 217 7.20 15.31 -11.54
CA PRO A 217 5.75 15.49 -11.50
C PRO A 217 5.08 15.21 -12.85
N ARG A 218 3.78 14.91 -12.83
CA ARG A 218 2.96 14.67 -14.04
C ARG A 218 1.51 15.09 -13.81
N THR A 219 0.74 15.18 -14.89
CA THR A 219 -0.70 15.42 -14.83
C THR A 219 -1.43 14.30 -14.08
N ILE A 220 -2.31 14.70 -13.15
CA ILE A 220 -3.22 13.83 -12.41
C ILE A 220 -4.65 14.15 -12.87
N ALA A 221 -5.42 13.12 -13.21
CA ALA A 221 -6.82 13.30 -13.63
C ALA A 221 -7.76 13.39 -12.43
N GLY A 222 -7.53 12.59 -11.39
CA GLY A 222 -8.27 12.63 -10.14
C GLY A 222 -7.53 11.89 -9.03
N ALA A 223 -7.94 12.12 -7.79
CA ALA A 223 -7.26 11.55 -6.63
C ALA A 223 -8.21 11.23 -5.48
N GLY A 224 -7.87 10.25 -4.67
CA GLY A 224 -8.67 9.78 -3.53
C GLY A 224 -7.82 8.99 -2.55
N PRO A 225 -8.41 8.29 -1.57
CA PRO A 225 -9.84 8.04 -1.39
C PRO A 225 -10.62 9.25 -0.90
N VAL A 226 -11.94 9.19 -1.03
CA VAL A 226 -12.86 9.93 -0.14
C VAL A 226 -12.62 9.44 1.29
N GLY A 227 -12.15 10.34 2.16
CA GLY A 227 -11.87 10.00 3.56
C GLY A 227 -13.14 9.96 4.43
N PRO A 228 -13.13 9.20 5.55
CA PRO A 228 -14.19 9.25 6.57
C PRO A 228 -14.12 10.50 7.45
N SER A 229 -12.98 11.21 7.46
CA SER A 229 -12.76 12.42 8.26
C SER A 229 -13.40 13.63 7.61
N GLU A 230 -13.99 14.53 8.40
CA GLU A 230 -14.49 15.82 7.91
C GLU A 230 -13.38 16.69 7.30
N ARG A 231 -13.80 17.67 6.51
CA ARG A 231 -12.91 18.53 5.73
C ARG A 231 -12.29 19.52 6.71
N THR A 232 -11.02 19.36 7.02
CA THR A 232 -10.30 20.27 7.91
C THR A 232 -9.55 21.36 7.12
N ALA A 233 -9.41 22.53 7.73
CA ALA A 233 -8.57 23.61 7.23
C ALA A 233 -7.07 23.23 7.29
N ASP A 234 -6.70 22.32 8.19
CA ASP A 234 -5.35 21.79 8.33
C ASP A 234 -5.13 20.60 7.38
N SER A 235 -4.44 20.84 6.28
CA SER A 235 -4.15 19.81 5.27
C SER A 235 -3.27 18.66 5.79
N SER A 236 -2.55 18.85 6.91
CA SER A 236 -1.77 17.77 7.53
C SER A 236 -2.64 16.72 8.24
N GLN A 237 -3.90 17.05 8.53
CA GLN A 237 -4.85 16.17 9.21
C GLN A 237 -5.93 15.63 8.25
N ALA A 238 -5.90 16.02 6.97
CA ALA A 238 -6.86 15.60 5.96
C ALA A 238 -6.33 14.42 5.14
N LEU A 239 -7.10 13.33 5.04
CA LEU A 239 -6.90 12.28 4.02
C LEU A 239 -7.18 12.72 2.58
N TRP A 240 -7.62 13.95 2.39
CA TRP A 240 -8.22 14.44 1.16
C TRP A 240 -7.67 15.82 0.84
N TRP A 241 -6.80 15.82 -0.16
CA TRP A 241 -6.27 16.99 -0.83
C TRP A 241 -7.40 17.77 -1.50
N ARG A 242 -7.20 19.07 -1.69
CA ARG A 242 -8.24 19.95 -2.25
C ARG A 242 -8.13 20.03 -3.76
N THR A 243 -6.91 19.92 -4.29
CA THR A 243 -6.63 20.00 -5.72
C THR A 243 -5.61 18.96 -6.17
N THR A 244 -5.51 18.76 -7.49
CA THR A 244 -4.46 17.94 -8.09
C THR A 244 -3.08 18.58 -7.99
N ASP A 245 -3.00 19.90 -7.88
CA ASP A 245 -1.73 20.63 -7.81
C ASP A 245 -1.09 20.47 -6.41
N GLU A 246 -1.88 20.57 -5.35
CA GLU A 246 -1.43 20.30 -3.97
C GLU A 246 -0.81 18.90 -3.86
N LEU A 247 -1.38 17.93 -4.56
CA LEU A 247 -0.88 16.56 -4.61
C LEU A 247 0.48 16.42 -5.27
N ILE A 248 0.72 17.20 -6.32
CA ILE A 248 1.98 17.14 -7.07
C ILE A 248 3.11 17.76 -6.24
N GLU A 249 2.81 18.80 -5.46
CA GLU A 249 3.78 19.49 -4.63
C GLU A 249 4.17 18.69 -3.38
N HIS A 250 3.23 17.92 -2.82
CA HIS A 250 3.44 17.21 -1.55
C HIS A 250 3.67 15.69 -1.68
N PHE A 251 3.23 15.05 -2.78
CA PHE A 251 3.16 13.59 -2.90
C PHE A 251 3.69 13.00 -4.20
#